data_AF-E7ABZ9-F1
#
_entry.id   AF-E7ABZ9-F1
#
_cell.length_a   1.000
_cell.length_b   1.000
_cell.length_c   1.000
_cell.angle_alpha   90.00
_cell.angle_beta   90.00
_cell.angle_gamma   90.00
#
_symmetry.space_group_name_H-M   'P 1'
#
loop_
_entity.id
_entity.type
_entity.pdbx_description
1 polymer ?
#
loop_
_entity_poly.entity_id
_entity_poly.type
_entity_poly.pdbx_seq_one_letter_code
_entity_poly.pdbx_strand_id
1 'polypeptide(L)'
;MFKNLIVLGAGCLPLMGVSNHIFTGARLGASIGFEGSYGQQVSMVNPSTKPDGSPACPSNNCKGDELIGFYTRDKQPSFAFTYTVGDELFFDKLAISGMRVYGTMEYTHAALGERYKVENKGGKNYDPQYIKAVDPTTGNVIPQAVTNGNPPPDGFKNVGGDLAVPNNYSSPCARLSASNPLGLCSTPTPQESLLQHPANAVSLGLNVDFFLNIPIDYLVKKHTNSLAKKLHSQFLFLNLFLKWGIFVGGGVEYTMFWSDRFVNQALGKKTRFFAAGSGFFINVGTQLYVGKHNRLTLGWKFPCYKFSAQNWYNYGNSNPGTQQTLKQTLSITPLSQFFLGYAYLF
;
A
#
# COMPACT_ATOMS: atom_id res chain seq x y z
N MET A 1 -56.29 8.81 25.47
CA MET A 1 -54.93 9.14 24.98
C MET A 1 -54.20 7.94 24.33
N PHE A 2 -54.90 6.94 23.77
CA PHE A 2 -54.27 5.72 23.20
C PHE A 2 -54.96 5.18 21.94
N LYS A 3 -55.47 6.04 21.05
CA LYS A 3 -56.06 5.61 19.76
C LYS A 3 -55.20 5.89 18.52
N ASN A 4 -54.11 6.63 18.65
CA ASN A 4 -53.26 7.01 17.50
C ASN A 4 -52.01 6.12 17.32
N LEU A 5 -51.77 5.12 18.19
CA LEU A 5 -50.55 4.30 18.11
C LEU A 5 -50.70 3.05 17.22
N ILE A 6 -51.92 2.62 16.90
CA ILE A 6 -52.16 1.37 16.14
C ILE A 6 -52.14 1.60 14.62
N VAL A 7 -52.25 2.85 14.16
CA VAL A 7 -52.21 3.17 12.71
C VAL A 7 -50.78 3.20 12.15
N LEU A 8 -49.74 3.35 13.00
CA LEU A 8 -48.34 3.21 12.56
C LEU A 8 -47.90 1.74 12.40
N GLY A 9 -48.52 0.81 13.13
CA GLY A 9 -48.15 -0.61 13.08
C GLY A 9 -48.74 -1.39 11.90
N ALA A 10 -49.89 -0.94 11.37
CA ALA A 10 -50.57 -1.60 10.25
C ALA A 10 -50.18 -1.07 8.86
N GLY A 11 -49.42 0.03 8.79
CA GLY A 11 -48.95 0.63 7.53
C GLY A 11 -47.74 -0.06 6.88
N CYS A 12 -47.08 -0.98 7.60
CA CYS A 12 -45.87 -1.66 7.11
C CYS A 12 -46.13 -2.96 6.34
N LEU A 13 -47.38 -3.41 6.22
CA LEU A 13 -47.70 -4.73 5.67
C LEU A 13 -47.82 -4.88 4.14
N PRO A 14 -47.86 -3.84 3.27
CA PRO A 14 -47.77 -4.07 1.82
C PRO A 14 -46.31 -4.06 1.30
N LEU A 15 -45.31 -3.89 2.18
CA LEU A 15 -43.91 -3.69 1.80
C LEU A 15 -43.15 -5.00 1.51
N MET A 16 -43.75 -6.18 1.68
CA MET A 16 -43.09 -7.44 1.31
C MET A 16 -43.08 -7.62 -0.20
N GLY A 17 -42.04 -7.11 -0.84
CA GLY A 17 -41.71 -7.36 -2.23
C GLY A 17 -40.20 -7.28 -2.37
N VAL A 18 -39.56 -8.44 -2.48
CA VAL A 18 -38.14 -8.50 -2.80
C VAL A 18 -38.02 -8.40 -4.32
N SER A 19 -37.27 -7.41 -4.80
CA SER A 19 -36.86 -7.36 -6.21
C SER A 19 -35.36 -7.42 -6.29
N ASN A 20 -34.87 -8.18 -7.25
CA ASN A 20 -33.46 -8.39 -7.52
C ASN A 20 -33.17 -7.82 -8.91
N HIS A 21 -32.07 -7.08 -9.01
CA HIS A 21 -31.55 -6.59 -10.27
C HIS A 21 -30.05 -6.88 -10.34
N ILE A 22 -29.66 -7.65 -11.35
CA ILE A 22 -28.27 -7.73 -11.76
C ILE A 22 -27.89 -6.34 -12.30
N PHE A 23 -26.68 -5.87 -11.99
CA PHE A 23 -26.19 -4.61 -12.53
C PHE A 23 -24.75 -4.70 -13.01
N THR A 24 -24.43 -3.84 -13.95
CA THR A 24 -23.06 -3.55 -14.38
C THR A 24 -22.82 -2.05 -14.39
N GLY A 25 -21.60 -1.62 -14.14
CA GLY A 25 -21.30 -0.20 -14.06
C GLY A 25 -19.82 0.14 -14.11
N ALA A 26 -19.55 1.43 -14.22
CA ALA A 26 -18.21 1.99 -14.18
C ALA A 26 -18.15 3.14 -13.17
N ARG A 27 -17.00 3.33 -12.54
CA ARG A 27 -16.69 4.43 -11.63
C ARG A 27 -15.41 5.12 -12.06
N LEU A 28 -15.42 6.44 -11.97
CA LEU A 28 -14.25 7.29 -12.09
C LEU A 28 -13.95 7.86 -10.71
N GLY A 29 -12.76 7.55 -10.22
CA GLY A 29 -12.28 7.95 -8.90
C GLY A 29 -11.13 8.95 -8.98
N ALA A 30 -11.13 9.90 -8.05
CA ALA A 30 -9.96 10.69 -7.69
C ALA A 30 -9.42 10.15 -6.37
N SER A 31 -8.26 9.50 -6.43
CA SER A 31 -7.52 9.03 -5.26
C SER A 31 -6.70 10.17 -4.68
N ILE A 32 -6.77 10.33 -3.35
CA ILE A 32 -5.94 11.29 -2.60
C ILE A 32 -4.47 10.82 -2.55
N GLY A 33 -4.17 9.61 -3.03
CA GLY A 33 -2.83 9.09 -3.24
C GLY A 33 -2.48 7.97 -2.28
N PHE A 34 -1.19 7.84 -1.99
CA PHE A 34 -0.64 6.78 -1.16
C PHE A 34 0.39 7.37 -0.18
N GLU A 35 0.40 6.87 1.04
CA GLU A 35 1.48 7.10 1.99
C GLU A 35 2.36 5.86 2.06
N GLY A 36 3.66 6.04 2.27
CA GLY A 36 4.57 4.91 2.28
C GLY A 36 5.74 5.06 3.24
N SER A 37 6.31 3.92 3.58
CA SER A 37 7.63 3.84 4.20
C SER A 37 8.52 2.85 3.45
N TYR A 38 9.81 3.18 3.41
CA TYR A 38 10.83 2.36 2.78
C TYR A 38 12.00 2.21 3.75
N GLY A 39 12.14 1.00 4.28
CA GLY A 39 13.17 0.60 5.21
C GLY A 39 14.34 -0.09 4.51
N GLN A 40 15.54 0.18 4.98
CA GLN A 40 16.77 -0.47 4.55
C GLN A 40 17.53 -0.97 5.77
N GLN A 41 18.06 -2.20 5.69
CA GLN A 41 18.92 -2.76 6.73
C GLN A 41 19.93 -3.72 6.09
N VAL A 42 21.20 -3.57 6.44
CA VAL A 42 22.25 -4.52 6.03
C VAL A 42 22.41 -5.58 7.10
N SER A 43 22.66 -6.82 6.68
CA SER A 43 22.96 -7.93 7.57
C SER A 43 24.05 -8.84 7.01
N MET A 44 24.79 -9.53 7.87
CA MET A 44 25.73 -10.58 7.49
C MET A 44 25.79 -11.66 8.57
N VAL A 45 26.21 -12.85 8.17
CA VAL A 45 26.51 -13.93 9.11
C VAL A 45 28.02 -13.93 9.36
N ASN A 46 28.43 -13.81 10.62
CA ASN A 46 29.83 -13.84 11.00
C ASN A 46 30.02 -14.37 12.44
N PRO A 47 30.84 -15.42 12.64
CA PRO A 47 31.08 -16.04 13.95
C PRO A 47 32.26 -15.44 14.73
N SER A 48 32.75 -14.25 14.36
CA SER A 48 33.91 -13.62 15.02
C SER A 48 33.64 -13.30 16.49
N THR A 49 34.71 -13.20 17.28
CA THR A 49 34.68 -12.84 18.70
C THR A 49 35.50 -11.57 18.97
N LYS A 50 35.09 -10.83 20.00
CA LYS A 50 35.79 -9.69 20.56
C LYS A 50 36.96 -10.17 21.45
N PRO A 51 37.89 -9.28 21.84
CA PRO A 51 39.04 -9.65 22.71
C PRO A 51 38.63 -10.23 24.07
N ASP A 52 37.45 -9.89 24.57
CA ASP A 52 36.87 -10.42 25.81
C ASP A 52 36.24 -11.82 25.65
N GLY A 53 36.30 -12.40 24.45
CA GLY A 53 35.71 -13.70 24.12
C GLY A 53 34.21 -13.66 23.80
N SER A 54 33.55 -12.50 23.93
CA SER A 54 32.14 -12.35 23.54
C SER A 54 31.97 -12.36 22.02
N PRO A 55 30.82 -12.81 21.47
CA PRO A 55 30.57 -12.77 20.04
C PRO A 55 30.60 -11.32 19.51
N ALA A 56 31.32 -11.09 18.41
CA ALA A 56 31.30 -9.81 17.70
C ALA A 56 29.90 -9.53 17.13
N CYS A 57 29.13 -10.58 16.85
CA CYS A 57 27.73 -10.52 16.44
C CYS A 57 26.88 -11.49 17.28
N PRO A 58 25.82 -11.02 17.95
CA PRO A 58 24.86 -11.88 18.63
C PRO A 58 24.30 -12.96 17.68
N SER A 59 24.31 -14.23 18.12
CA SER A 59 23.86 -15.38 17.34
C SER A 59 24.50 -15.49 15.95
N ASN A 60 25.74 -15.02 15.80
CA ASN A 60 26.49 -14.94 14.54
C ASN A 60 25.81 -14.08 13.46
N ASN A 61 24.81 -13.25 13.78
CA ASN A 61 24.09 -12.43 12.81
C ASN A 61 24.31 -10.95 13.11
N CYS A 62 25.16 -10.32 12.32
CA CYS A 62 25.45 -8.91 12.41
C CYS A 62 24.38 -8.14 11.63
N LYS A 63 23.67 -7.24 12.29
CA LYS A 63 22.68 -6.35 11.68
C LYS A 63 23.19 -4.93 11.79
N GLY A 64 23.12 -4.19 10.70
CA GLY A 64 23.35 -2.76 10.68
C GLY A 64 22.13 -2.00 11.19
N ASP A 65 22.24 -0.68 11.17
CA ASP A 65 21.12 0.21 11.48
C ASP A 65 19.94 -0.07 10.54
N GLU A 66 18.73 -0.03 11.09
CA GLU A 66 17.48 -0.03 10.34
C GLU A 66 17.07 1.42 10.07
N LEU A 67 17.25 1.85 8.82
CA LEU A 67 16.93 3.20 8.36
C LEU A 67 15.60 3.17 7.63
N ILE A 68 14.62 3.95 8.11
CA ILE A 68 13.28 4.02 7.52
C ILE A 68 13.03 5.43 6.98
N GLY A 69 12.76 5.52 5.68
CA GLY A 69 12.27 6.72 5.02
C GLY A 69 10.75 6.74 5.04
N PHE A 70 10.16 7.89 5.32
CA PHE A 70 8.71 8.11 5.22
C PHE A 70 8.42 9.03 4.04
N TYR A 71 7.39 8.69 3.28
CA TYR A 71 7.03 9.34 2.03
C TYR A 71 5.58 9.80 2.11
N THR A 72 5.35 11.07 1.77
CA THR A 72 3.99 11.61 1.70
C THR A 72 3.37 11.31 0.34
N ARG A 73 2.07 11.61 0.23
CA ARG A 73 1.38 11.59 -1.05
C ARG A 73 2.05 12.53 -2.05
N ASP A 74 2.05 12.12 -3.32
CA ASP A 74 2.35 13.05 -4.40
C ASP A 74 1.26 14.15 -4.47
N LYS A 75 1.63 15.32 -4.97
CA LYS A 75 0.70 16.47 -5.11
C LYS A 75 -0.26 16.29 -6.28
N GLN A 76 0.01 15.37 -7.20
CA GLN A 76 -0.85 15.11 -8.35
C GLN A 76 -1.97 14.11 -8.00
N PRO A 77 -3.24 14.46 -8.25
CA PRO A 77 -4.36 13.54 -8.03
C PRO A 77 -4.20 12.33 -8.95
N SER A 78 -4.40 11.14 -8.38
CA SER A 78 -4.37 9.89 -9.13
C SER A 78 -5.78 9.54 -9.59
N PHE A 79 -5.93 9.19 -10.87
CA PHE A 79 -7.22 8.76 -11.42
C PHE A 79 -7.36 7.25 -11.32
N ALA A 80 -8.49 6.81 -10.78
CA ALA A 80 -8.90 5.42 -10.68
C ALA A 80 -10.07 5.15 -11.62
N PHE A 81 -9.99 4.07 -12.39
CA PHE A 81 -11.10 3.54 -13.17
C PHE A 81 -11.55 2.22 -12.55
N THR A 82 -12.83 2.11 -12.20
CA THR A 82 -13.38 0.90 -11.57
C THR A 82 -14.51 0.35 -12.42
N TYR A 83 -14.43 -0.92 -12.78
CA TYR A 83 -15.55 -1.66 -13.34
C TYR A 83 -16.26 -2.44 -12.24
N THR A 84 -17.59 -2.49 -12.29
CA THR A 84 -18.42 -3.15 -11.28
C THR A 84 -19.44 -4.07 -11.90
N VAL A 85 -19.65 -5.22 -11.27
CA VAL A 85 -20.72 -6.16 -11.61
C VAL A 85 -21.26 -6.77 -10.32
N GLY A 86 -22.58 -6.90 -10.22
CA GLY A 86 -23.17 -7.45 -9.01
C GLY A 86 -24.68 -7.54 -9.07
N ASP A 87 -25.25 -7.66 -7.89
CA ASP A 87 -26.66 -7.85 -7.66
C ASP A 87 -27.15 -6.83 -6.63
N GLU A 88 -28.36 -6.35 -6.83
CA GLU A 88 -29.04 -5.36 -6.02
C GLU A 88 -30.43 -5.84 -5.62
N LEU A 89 -30.60 -5.98 -4.31
CA LEU A 89 -31.81 -6.48 -3.67
C LEU A 89 -32.53 -5.31 -3.00
N PHE A 90 -33.75 -5.02 -3.44
CA PHE A 90 -34.67 -4.14 -2.75
C PHE A 90 -35.53 -4.95 -1.80
N PHE A 91 -35.63 -4.55 -0.53
CA PHE A 91 -36.43 -5.24 0.46
C PHE A 91 -37.89 -4.83 0.45
N ASP A 92 -38.22 -3.79 -0.31
CA ASP A 92 -39.57 -3.27 -0.44
C ASP A 92 -39.97 -2.90 -1.87
N LYS A 93 -41.29 -2.92 -2.13
CA LYS A 93 -41.88 -2.58 -3.43
C LYS A 93 -41.61 -1.14 -3.87
N LEU A 94 -41.37 -0.22 -2.94
CA LEU A 94 -41.07 1.18 -3.22
C LEU A 94 -39.58 1.43 -3.39
N ALA A 95 -38.73 0.39 -3.29
CA ALA A 95 -37.29 0.46 -3.37
C ALA A 95 -36.68 1.52 -2.43
N ILE A 96 -37.23 1.63 -1.22
CA ILE A 96 -36.79 2.51 -0.14
C ILE A 96 -35.53 1.95 0.51
N SER A 97 -35.45 0.65 0.76
CA SER A 97 -34.28 0.03 1.38
C SER A 97 -33.81 -1.18 0.61
N GLY A 98 -32.52 -1.46 0.72
CA GLY A 98 -31.94 -2.60 0.04
C GLY A 98 -30.48 -2.82 0.37
N MET A 99 -29.94 -3.84 -0.27
CA MET A 99 -28.56 -4.27 -0.18
C MET A 99 -28.05 -4.58 -1.57
N ARG A 100 -26.78 -4.25 -1.83
CA ARG A 100 -26.09 -4.66 -3.06
C ARG A 100 -24.83 -5.44 -2.72
N VAL A 101 -24.58 -6.52 -3.48
CA VAL A 101 -23.38 -7.34 -3.38
C VAL A 101 -22.70 -7.32 -4.75
N TYR A 102 -21.43 -6.93 -4.82
CA TYR A 102 -20.79 -6.71 -6.10
C TYR A 102 -19.28 -6.87 -6.09
N GLY A 103 -18.76 -7.34 -7.22
CA GLY A 103 -17.34 -7.36 -7.53
C GLY A 103 -16.88 -6.03 -8.13
N THR A 104 -15.64 -5.66 -7.86
CA THR A 104 -14.96 -4.50 -8.43
C THR A 104 -13.63 -4.91 -9.02
N MET A 105 -13.30 -4.39 -10.21
CA MET A 105 -11.95 -4.35 -10.74
C MET A 105 -11.55 -2.91 -10.92
N GLU A 106 -10.53 -2.46 -10.19
CA GLU A 106 -10.06 -1.08 -10.18
C GLU A 106 -8.64 -1.01 -10.73
N TYR A 107 -8.39 -0.01 -11.57
CA TYR A 107 -7.07 0.36 -12.05
C TYR A 107 -6.78 1.79 -11.65
N THR A 108 -5.64 2.03 -11.01
CA THR A 108 -5.16 3.38 -10.67
C THR A 108 -3.69 3.51 -11.00
N HIS A 109 -3.31 4.68 -11.53
CA HIS A 109 -1.92 5.09 -11.50
C HIS A 109 -1.60 5.57 -10.08
N ALA A 110 -0.42 5.24 -9.59
CA ALA A 110 -0.01 5.61 -8.25
C ALA A 110 1.37 6.25 -8.29
N ALA A 111 1.44 7.53 -7.94
CA ALA A 111 2.70 8.18 -7.62
C ALA A 111 2.91 8.15 -6.10
N LEU A 112 4.13 7.81 -5.68
CA LEU A 112 4.58 7.95 -4.30
C LEU A 112 5.47 9.19 -4.24
N GLY A 113 5.22 10.06 -3.26
CA GLY A 113 5.89 11.35 -3.16
C GLY A 113 7.34 11.26 -2.68
N GLU A 114 7.87 12.41 -2.32
CA GLU A 114 9.23 12.57 -1.79
C GLU A 114 9.33 12.18 -0.31
N ARG A 115 10.53 11.78 0.08
CA ARG A 115 10.90 11.45 1.45
C ARG A 115 10.90 12.72 2.29
N TYR A 116 10.03 12.79 3.30
CA TYR A 116 9.97 13.94 4.22
C TYR A 116 10.69 13.69 5.53
N LYS A 117 10.92 12.42 5.90
CA LYS A 117 11.57 12.03 7.15
C LYS A 117 12.43 10.79 6.94
N VAL A 118 13.57 10.73 7.62
CA VAL A 118 14.32 9.50 7.88
C VAL A 118 14.38 9.29 9.38
N GLU A 119 14.15 8.06 9.79
CA GLU A 119 14.30 7.62 11.17
C GLU A 119 15.28 6.46 11.22
N ASN A 120 16.31 6.59 12.06
CA ASN A 120 17.16 5.48 12.40
C ASN A 120 16.55 4.78 13.61
N LYS A 121 16.02 3.57 13.41
CA LYS A 121 15.45 2.76 14.51
C LYS A 121 16.52 1.99 15.30
N GLY A 122 17.80 2.26 15.03
CA GLY A 122 18.91 1.49 15.55
C GLY A 122 18.88 0.07 15.00
N GLY A 123 19.48 -0.85 15.74
CA GLY A 123 19.59 -2.26 15.33
C GLY A 123 21.00 -2.68 14.96
N LYS A 124 21.96 -1.74 14.95
CA LYS A 124 23.38 -2.09 14.93
C LYS A 124 23.75 -2.89 16.17
N ASN A 125 24.14 -4.16 15.98
CA ASN A 125 24.45 -5.08 17.07
C ASN A 125 25.90 -5.60 17.04
N TYR A 126 26.75 -5.00 16.20
CA TYR A 126 28.11 -5.47 15.98
C TYR A 126 29.11 -4.32 15.85
N ASP A 127 30.37 -4.63 16.12
CA ASP A 127 31.50 -3.71 15.97
C ASP A 127 32.35 -4.14 14.77
N PRO A 128 32.36 -3.37 13.66
CA PRO A 128 33.04 -3.77 12.43
C PRO A 128 34.54 -4.06 12.61
N GLN A 129 35.21 -3.43 13.57
CA GLN A 129 36.62 -3.64 13.89
C GLN A 129 36.97 -5.07 14.35
N TYR A 130 36.00 -5.80 14.91
CA TYR A 130 36.20 -7.17 15.40
C TYR A 130 35.69 -8.23 14.43
N ILE A 131 35.16 -7.82 13.28
CA ILE A 131 34.73 -8.75 12.25
C ILE A 131 35.96 -9.26 11.52
N LYS A 132 36.05 -10.59 11.43
CA LYS A 132 37.09 -11.30 10.71
C LYS A 132 36.50 -12.04 9.52
N ALA A 133 37.30 -12.22 8.49
CA ALA A 133 36.99 -13.00 7.31
C ALA A 133 38.20 -13.88 6.96
N VAL A 134 38.04 -14.79 6.00
CA VAL A 134 39.14 -15.63 5.52
C VAL A 134 39.49 -15.16 4.13
N ASP A 135 40.74 -14.80 3.88
CA ASP A 135 41.19 -14.49 2.53
C ASP A 135 41.07 -15.75 1.66
N PRO A 136 40.25 -15.73 0.59
CA PRO A 136 40.06 -16.91 -0.25
C PRO A 136 41.34 -17.34 -0.99
N THR A 137 42.32 -16.44 -1.12
CA THR A 137 43.57 -16.71 -1.82
C THR A 137 44.58 -17.43 -0.93
N THR A 138 44.76 -16.94 0.30
CA THR A 138 45.78 -17.46 1.23
C THR A 138 45.24 -18.40 2.30
N GLY A 139 43.92 -18.43 2.51
CA GLY A 139 43.29 -19.18 3.62
C GLY A 139 43.50 -18.54 5.00
N ASN A 140 44.18 -17.40 5.07
CA ASN A 140 44.49 -16.71 6.32
C ASN A 140 43.32 -15.84 6.80
N VAL A 141 43.22 -15.67 8.11
CA VAL A 141 42.24 -14.77 8.73
C VAL A 141 42.65 -13.31 8.50
N ILE A 142 41.69 -12.47 8.14
CA ILE A 142 41.83 -11.03 7.93
C ILE A 142 40.75 -10.28 8.73
N PRO A 143 41.00 -9.06 9.24
CA PRO A 143 42.29 -8.38 9.25
C PRO A 143 43.28 -9.03 10.23
N GLN A 144 44.57 -8.83 9.98
CA GLN A 144 45.66 -9.28 10.86
C GLN A 144 46.16 -8.12 11.73
N ALA A 145 46.58 -8.44 12.95
CA ALA A 145 47.22 -7.47 13.82
C ALA A 145 48.68 -7.24 13.38
N VAL A 146 49.09 -5.98 13.27
CA VAL A 146 50.46 -5.55 12.96
C VAL A 146 50.95 -4.61 14.04
N THR A 147 52.15 -4.83 14.60
CA THR A 147 52.64 -4.04 15.73
C THR A 147 53.21 -2.69 15.29
N ASN A 148 52.67 -1.57 15.79
CA ASN A 148 53.30 -0.24 15.79
C ASN A 148 53.86 0.25 14.44
N GLY A 149 53.13 0.08 13.35
CA GLY A 149 53.56 0.63 12.05
C GLY A 149 54.85 0.02 11.49
N ASN A 150 55.33 -1.11 12.05
CA ASN A 150 56.24 -1.97 11.30
C ASN A 150 55.56 -2.30 9.97
N PRO A 151 56.29 -2.25 8.84
CA PRO A 151 55.68 -2.49 7.54
C PRO A 151 54.90 -3.80 7.63
N PRO A 152 53.62 -3.80 7.22
CA PRO A 152 52.83 -5.02 7.22
C PRO A 152 53.60 -6.09 6.44
N PRO A 153 53.50 -7.38 6.82
CA PRO A 153 54.22 -8.46 6.15
C PRO A 153 54.10 -8.35 4.62
N ASP A 154 55.14 -8.74 3.88
CA ASP A 154 55.13 -8.65 2.42
C ASP A 154 53.82 -9.20 1.85
N GLY A 155 53.13 -8.38 1.04
CA GLY A 155 51.81 -8.71 0.49
C GLY A 155 50.61 -8.16 1.27
N PHE A 156 50.80 -7.38 2.34
CA PHE A 156 49.72 -6.74 3.10
C PHE A 156 49.79 -5.20 3.04
N LYS A 157 48.64 -4.54 3.22
CA LYS A 157 48.48 -3.09 3.38
C LYS A 157 47.83 -2.77 4.73
N ASN A 158 48.33 -1.71 5.37
CA ASN A 158 47.78 -1.20 6.63
C ASN A 158 46.43 -0.51 6.36
N VAL A 159 45.42 -0.77 7.19
CA VAL A 159 44.06 -0.20 7.09
C VAL A 159 43.75 0.84 8.17
N GLY A 160 44.75 1.21 8.96
CA GLY A 160 44.66 2.13 10.10
C GLY A 160 44.86 1.39 11.43
N GLY A 161 45.57 2.04 12.36
CA GLY A 161 45.96 1.44 13.64
C GLY A 161 46.89 0.24 13.43
N ASP A 162 46.70 -0.78 14.26
CA ASP A 162 47.46 -2.04 14.26
C ASP A 162 46.81 -3.12 13.38
N LEU A 163 46.07 -2.75 12.32
CA LEU A 163 45.36 -3.71 11.47
C LEU A 163 45.84 -3.66 10.00
N ALA A 164 45.96 -4.83 9.37
CA ALA A 164 46.34 -4.98 7.98
C ALA A 164 45.49 -6.03 7.24
N VAL A 165 45.34 -5.84 5.93
CA VAL A 165 44.67 -6.79 5.00
C VAL A 165 45.58 -7.06 3.79
N PRO A 166 45.41 -8.17 3.06
CA PRO A 166 46.18 -8.43 1.86
C PRO A 166 46.11 -7.30 0.82
N ASN A 167 47.18 -7.08 0.06
CA ASN A 167 47.26 -6.02 -0.94
C ASN A 167 46.16 -6.16 -2.01
N ASN A 168 45.87 -7.40 -2.40
CA ASN A 168 44.82 -7.79 -3.34
C ASN A 168 43.40 -7.77 -2.73
N TYR A 169 43.24 -7.56 -1.42
CA TYR A 169 41.91 -7.47 -0.80
C TYR A 169 41.19 -6.22 -1.29
N SER A 170 39.97 -6.42 -1.80
CA SER A 170 39.03 -5.36 -2.16
C SER A 170 37.90 -5.31 -1.13
N SER A 171 37.61 -4.10 -0.63
CA SER A 171 36.45 -3.93 0.25
C SER A 171 35.15 -4.14 -0.52
N PRO A 172 34.08 -4.61 0.14
CA PRO A 172 32.79 -4.78 -0.50
C PRO A 172 32.19 -3.46 -0.97
N CYS A 173 32.25 -2.39 -0.16
CA CYS A 173 31.85 -1.06 -0.64
C CYS A 173 32.32 0.15 0.19
N ALA A 174 32.87 -0.02 1.40
CA ALA A 174 33.36 1.10 2.20
C ALA A 174 34.88 1.23 2.15
N ARG A 175 35.39 2.43 2.45
CA ARG A 175 36.83 2.67 2.61
C ARG A 175 37.34 1.90 3.83
N LEU A 176 38.51 1.28 3.69
CA LEU A 176 39.20 0.59 4.78
C LEU A 176 39.64 1.60 5.85
N SER A 177 39.36 1.30 7.12
CA SER A 177 39.77 2.11 8.28
C SER A 177 39.99 1.21 9.52
N ALA A 178 40.65 1.72 10.56
CA ALA A 178 40.80 0.98 11.83
C ALA A 178 39.45 0.55 12.42
N SER A 179 38.42 1.39 12.28
CA SER A 179 37.06 1.12 12.76
C SER A 179 36.24 0.21 11.83
N ASN A 180 36.67 0.02 10.59
CA ASN A 180 36.05 -0.83 9.57
C ASN A 180 37.12 -1.47 8.67
N PRO A 181 37.93 -2.40 9.21
CA PRO A 181 39.15 -2.89 8.57
C PRO A 181 38.87 -3.76 7.34
N LEU A 182 37.65 -4.31 7.24
CA LEU A 182 37.18 -5.07 6.08
C LEU A 182 36.38 -4.21 5.09
N GLY A 183 36.14 -2.93 5.39
CA GLY A 183 35.39 -2.02 4.52
C GLY A 183 33.94 -2.46 4.29
N LEU A 184 33.29 -3.00 5.34
CA LEU A 184 31.90 -3.43 5.36
C LEU A 184 30.96 -2.27 5.00
N CYS A 185 29.92 -2.58 4.23
CA CYS A 185 28.91 -1.62 3.82
C CYS A 185 28.10 -1.12 5.01
N SER A 186 27.92 0.20 5.09
CA SER A 186 26.92 0.83 5.94
C SER A 186 25.53 0.60 5.36
N THR A 187 24.49 0.63 6.22
CA THR A 187 23.11 0.65 5.71
C THR A 187 22.92 1.91 4.86
N PRO A 188 22.51 1.78 3.58
CA PRO A 188 22.22 2.93 2.73
C PRO A 188 21.05 3.73 3.30
N THR A 189 21.08 5.04 3.09
CA THR A 189 19.92 5.89 3.40
C THR A 189 18.81 5.62 2.38
N PRO A 190 17.54 5.49 2.83
CA PRO A 190 16.39 5.39 1.94
C PRO A 190 16.35 6.51 0.89
N GLN A 191 16.07 6.12 -0.36
CA GLN A 191 16.06 7.02 -1.52
C GLN A 191 15.16 8.24 -1.34
N GLU A 192 15.52 9.38 -1.94
CA GLU A 192 14.77 10.63 -1.79
C GLU A 192 13.38 10.58 -2.41
N SER A 193 13.24 9.99 -3.60
CA SER A 193 11.95 9.72 -4.24
C SER A 193 11.74 8.21 -4.31
N LEU A 194 10.62 7.73 -3.74
CA LEU A 194 10.31 6.30 -3.77
C LEU A 194 9.94 5.82 -5.17
N LEU A 195 9.22 6.65 -5.93
CA LEU A 195 8.86 6.38 -7.31
C LEU A 195 9.18 7.59 -8.18
N GLN A 196 10.17 7.44 -9.06
CA GLN A 196 10.50 8.44 -10.07
C GLN A 196 9.44 8.52 -11.18
N HIS A 197 8.64 7.47 -11.32
CA HIS A 197 7.58 7.35 -12.33
C HIS A 197 6.35 6.73 -11.68
N PRO A 198 5.13 7.09 -12.12
CA PRO A 198 3.91 6.44 -11.66
C PRO A 198 4.00 4.92 -11.79
N ALA A 199 3.63 4.23 -10.73
CA ALA A 199 3.42 2.80 -10.71
C ALA A 199 1.98 2.46 -11.12
N ASN A 200 1.77 1.21 -11.48
CA ASN A 200 0.47 0.67 -11.78
C ASN A 200 -0.07 -0.02 -10.53
N ALA A 201 -1.36 0.20 -10.24
CA ALA A 201 -2.05 -0.54 -9.20
C ALA A 201 -3.38 -1.08 -9.73
N VAL A 202 -3.60 -2.38 -9.53
CA VAL A 202 -4.85 -3.07 -9.85
C VAL A 202 -5.42 -3.64 -8.56
N SER A 203 -6.69 -3.36 -8.29
CA SER A 203 -7.42 -3.90 -7.15
C SER A 203 -8.60 -4.75 -7.62
N LEU A 204 -8.76 -5.91 -6.99
CA LEU A 204 -9.92 -6.79 -7.12
C LEU A 204 -10.66 -6.80 -5.79
N GLY A 205 -11.94 -6.44 -5.80
CA GLY A 205 -12.72 -6.29 -4.57
C GLY A 205 -14.06 -7.00 -4.60
N LEU A 206 -14.52 -7.40 -3.42
CA LEU A 206 -15.88 -7.87 -3.16
C LEU A 206 -16.52 -6.95 -2.13
N ASN A 207 -17.69 -6.43 -2.45
CA ASN A 207 -18.32 -5.33 -1.74
C ASN A 207 -19.74 -5.72 -1.33
N VAL A 208 -20.17 -5.19 -0.18
CA VAL A 208 -21.55 -5.21 0.29
C VAL A 208 -21.91 -3.81 0.77
N ASP A 209 -22.94 -3.21 0.17
CA ASP A 209 -23.47 -1.93 0.62
C ASP A 209 -24.96 -2.02 0.95
N PHE A 210 -25.36 -1.36 2.03
CA PHE A 210 -26.75 -1.11 2.38
C PHE A 210 -27.13 0.30 1.97
N PHE A 211 -28.37 0.48 1.50
CA PHE A 211 -28.83 1.78 1.05
C PHE A 211 -30.24 2.10 1.50
N LEU A 212 -30.49 3.40 1.61
CA LEU A 212 -31.78 4.01 1.93
C LEU A 212 -32.08 5.09 0.92
N ASN A 213 -33.21 4.96 0.23
CA ASN A 213 -33.69 5.80 -0.83
C ASN A 213 -34.96 6.53 -0.39
N ILE A 214 -35.04 7.81 -0.73
CA ILE A 214 -36.25 8.62 -0.64
C ILE A 214 -36.97 8.51 -2.00
N PRO A 215 -38.22 8.04 -2.02
CA PRO A 215 -39.01 7.94 -3.25
C PRO A 215 -39.52 9.34 -3.67
N ILE A 216 -38.63 10.13 -4.28
CA ILE A 216 -38.95 11.47 -4.79
C ILE A 216 -40.11 11.41 -5.78
N ASP A 217 -40.15 10.35 -6.59
CA ASP A 217 -41.25 10.04 -7.50
C ASP A 217 -42.63 10.07 -6.82
N TYR A 218 -42.74 9.51 -5.61
CA TYR A 218 -43.98 9.51 -4.85
C TYR A 218 -44.32 10.90 -4.27
N LEU A 219 -43.32 11.61 -3.74
CA LEU A 219 -43.50 12.96 -3.19
C LEU A 219 -43.90 13.96 -4.28
N VAL A 220 -43.25 13.90 -5.44
CA VAL A 220 -43.57 14.72 -6.61
C VAL A 220 -44.98 14.40 -7.07
N LYS A 221 -45.34 13.12 -7.29
CA LYS A 221 -46.71 12.74 -7.68
C LYS A 221 -47.77 13.24 -6.71
N LYS A 222 -47.53 13.18 -5.40
CA LYS A 222 -48.47 13.68 -4.39
C LYS A 222 -48.63 15.21 -4.46
N HIS A 223 -47.54 15.94 -4.69
CA HIS A 223 -47.58 17.41 -4.75
C HIS A 223 -48.08 17.93 -6.11
N THR A 224 -47.69 17.29 -7.21
CA THR A 224 -48.15 17.60 -8.56
C THR A 224 -49.57 17.13 -8.81
N ASN A 225 -50.11 16.08 -8.19
CA ASN A 225 -51.55 15.78 -8.31
C ASN A 225 -52.45 16.89 -7.73
N SER A 226 -51.93 17.72 -6.82
CA SER A 226 -52.61 18.92 -6.33
C SER A 226 -52.60 20.06 -7.36
N LEU A 227 -51.53 20.16 -8.18
CA LEU A 227 -51.30 21.21 -9.19
C LEU A 227 -51.74 20.83 -10.62
N ALA A 228 -51.65 19.55 -10.98
CA ALA A 228 -51.86 18.96 -12.30
C ALA A 228 -53.34 18.63 -12.59
N LYS A 229 -54.24 18.91 -11.63
CA LYS A 229 -55.67 19.01 -11.93
C LYS A 229 -55.98 20.14 -12.94
N LYS A 230 -55.01 21.03 -13.21
CA LYS A 230 -55.17 22.24 -14.03
C LYS A 230 -54.39 22.25 -15.35
N LEU A 231 -53.44 21.34 -15.58
CA LEU A 231 -52.67 21.29 -16.82
C LEU A 231 -52.55 19.85 -17.32
N HIS A 232 -52.83 19.68 -18.61
CA HIS A 232 -52.82 18.43 -19.39
C HIS A 232 -51.40 17.83 -19.57
N SER A 233 -50.54 17.94 -18.54
CA SER A 233 -49.16 17.45 -18.48
C SER A 233 -49.05 16.13 -17.68
N GLN A 234 -50.13 15.35 -17.63
CA GLN A 234 -50.13 14.05 -16.97
C GLN A 234 -49.11 13.07 -17.58
N PHE A 235 -48.75 13.23 -18.86
CA PHE A 235 -47.89 12.27 -19.56
C PHE A 235 -46.40 12.37 -19.25
N LEU A 236 -45.87 13.56 -18.91
CA LEU A 236 -44.43 13.76 -18.75
C LEU A 236 -43.89 13.27 -17.38
N PHE A 237 -44.73 13.28 -16.34
CA PHE A 237 -44.33 12.96 -14.96
C PHE A 237 -44.76 11.55 -14.50
N LEU A 238 -45.57 10.82 -15.29
CA LEU A 238 -46.22 9.59 -14.83
C LEU A 238 -45.25 8.41 -14.64
N ASN A 239 -44.13 8.39 -15.37
CA ASN A 239 -43.25 7.20 -15.50
C ASN A 239 -41.80 7.39 -15.02
N LEU A 240 -41.46 8.52 -14.37
CA LEU A 240 -40.13 8.70 -13.80
C LEU A 240 -39.99 7.96 -12.48
N PHE A 241 -39.29 6.83 -12.50
CA PHE A 241 -38.72 6.22 -11.30
C PHE A 241 -37.50 7.06 -10.91
N LEU A 242 -37.71 8.05 -10.03
CA LEU A 242 -36.67 8.95 -9.53
C LEU A 242 -36.52 8.77 -8.02
N LYS A 243 -35.38 8.23 -7.59
CA LYS A 243 -35.09 7.98 -6.17
C LYS A 243 -33.72 8.52 -5.83
N TRP A 244 -33.64 9.28 -4.76
CA TRP A 244 -32.37 9.77 -4.24
C TRP A 244 -32.11 9.10 -2.90
N GLY A 245 -30.89 8.62 -2.68
CA GLY A 245 -30.57 7.87 -1.48
C GLY A 245 -29.15 8.06 -1.01
N ILE A 246 -28.90 7.47 0.14
CA ILE A 246 -27.59 7.31 0.74
C ILE A 246 -27.24 5.83 0.81
N PHE A 247 -25.96 5.51 0.78
CA PHE A 247 -25.47 4.16 1.00
C PHE A 247 -24.29 4.17 1.95
N VAL A 248 -24.16 3.07 2.70
CA VAL A 248 -23.02 2.75 3.54
C VAL A 248 -22.72 1.27 3.39
N GLY A 249 -21.44 0.95 3.29
CA GLY A 249 -21.01 -0.42 3.10
C GLY A 249 -19.52 -0.54 3.20
N GLY A 250 -19.03 -1.63 2.64
CA GLY A 250 -17.61 -1.93 2.66
C GLY A 250 -17.36 -3.25 1.99
N GLY A 251 -16.13 -3.69 2.07
CA GLY A 251 -15.74 -4.91 1.42
C GLY A 251 -14.31 -5.27 1.72
N VAL A 252 -13.87 -6.31 1.04
CA VAL A 252 -12.48 -6.74 1.01
C VAL A 252 -11.93 -6.51 -0.38
N GLU A 253 -10.69 -6.07 -0.46
CA GLU A 253 -9.98 -5.96 -1.72
C GLU A 253 -8.57 -6.53 -1.64
N TYR A 254 -8.09 -7.00 -2.78
CA TYR A 254 -6.73 -7.43 -3.01
C TYR A 254 -6.12 -6.51 -4.07
N THR A 255 -5.05 -5.82 -3.68
CA THR A 255 -4.37 -4.82 -4.52
C THR A 255 -2.98 -5.33 -4.89
N MET A 256 -2.67 -5.27 -6.18
CA MET A 256 -1.35 -5.51 -6.74
C MET A 256 -0.79 -4.18 -7.21
N PHE A 257 0.46 -3.90 -6.85
CA PHE A 257 1.16 -2.68 -7.14
C PHE A 257 2.50 -3.01 -7.78
N TRP A 258 2.81 -2.45 -8.95
CA TRP A 258 4.09 -2.69 -9.59
C TRP A 258 4.61 -1.50 -10.39
N SER A 259 5.94 -1.43 -10.52
CA SER A 259 6.59 -0.48 -11.41
C SER A 259 7.73 -1.15 -12.18
N ASP A 260 7.63 -1.09 -13.51
CA ASP A 260 8.66 -1.57 -14.43
C ASP A 260 9.78 -0.56 -14.65
N ARG A 261 9.73 0.61 -14.00
CA ARG A 261 10.70 1.70 -14.14
C ARG A 261 11.37 2.08 -12.81
N PHE A 262 11.26 1.22 -11.81
CA PHE A 262 11.86 1.48 -10.51
C PHE A 262 13.40 1.35 -10.57
N VAL A 263 14.08 2.42 -10.16
CA VAL A 263 15.53 2.47 -10.03
C VAL A 263 15.86 2.40 -8.55
N ASN A 264 16.58 1.35 -8.16
CA ASN A 264 17.01 1.16 -6.78
C ASN A 264 18.30 1.93 -6.55
N GLN A 265 18.21 3.08 -5.90
CA GLN A 265 19.37 3.96 -5.70
C GLN A 265 20.47 3.28 -4.87
N ALA A 266 20.11 2.40 -3.93
CA ALA A 266 21.08 1.67 -3.12
C ALA A 266 21.89 0.63 -3.92
N LEU A 267 21.38 0.18 -5.08
CA LEU A 267 22.05 -0.78 -5.95
C LEU A 267 22.56 -0.15 -7.25
N GLY A 268 22.24 1.13 -7.51
CA GLY A 268 22.60 1.83 -8.75
C GLY A 268 22.02 1.20 -10.02
N LYS A 269 20.97 0.37 -9.92
CA LYS A 269 20.41 -0.36 -11.07
C LYS A 269 18.89 -0.43 -11.05
N LYS A 270 18.34 -0.64 -12.24
CA LYS A 270 16.92 -0.93 -12.43
C LYS A 270 16.56 -2.26 -11.77
N THR A 271 15.50 -2.27 -10.97
CA THR A 271 14.95 -3.49 -10.34
C THR A 271 13.45 -3.52 -10.53
N ARG A 272 12.83 -4.70 -10.40
CA ARG A 272 11.37 -4.80 -10.42
C ARG A 272 10.83 -4.37 -9.06
N PHE A 273 9.84 -3.49 -9.07
CA PHE A 273 9.10 -3.11 -7.88
C PHE A 273 7.75 -3.82 -7.91
N PHE A 274 7.47 -4.61 -6.88
CA PHE A 274 6.20 -5.30 -6.72
C PHE A 274 5.81 -5.30 -5.25
N ALA A 275 4.56 -4.95 -4.98
CA ALA A 275 3.94 -5.07 -3.67
C ALA A 275 2.50 -5.54 -3.87
N ALA A 276 2.02 -6.37 -2.95
CA ALA A 276 0.64 -6.79 -2.97
C ALA A 276 0.13 -6.91 -1.54
N GLY A 277 -1.18 -6.84 -1.39
CA GLY A 277 -1.82 -7.09 -0.12
C GLY A 277 -3.31 -6.99 -0.23
N SER A 278 -3.98 -7.37 0.85
CA SER A 278 -5.43 -7.33 0.95
C SER A 278 -5.86 -6.65 2.23
N GLY A 279 -7.08 -6.16 2.24
CA GLY A 279 -7.75 -5.81 3.47
C GLY A 279 -9.12 -5.22 3.22
N PHE A 280 -9.67 -4.60 4.26
CA PHE A 280 -11.02 -4.07 4.21
C PHE A 280 -11.04 -2.59 3.87
N PHE A 281 -12.15 -2.13 3.31
CA PHE A 281 -12.43 -0.72 3.09
C PHE A 281 -13.89 -0.43 3.45
N ILE A 282 -14.17 0.85 3.68
CA ILE A 282 -15.51 1.37 3.94
C ILE A 282 -15.92 2.25 2.76
N ASN A 283 -17.16 2.10 2.30
CA ASN A 283 -17.77 2.93 1.27
C ASN A 283 -18.95 3.70 1.85
N VAL A 284 -19.02 5.00 1.59
CA VAL A 284 -20.18 5.83 1.91
C VAL A 284 -20.50 6.74 0.75
N GLY A 285 -21.76 7.14 0.59
CA GLY A 285 -22.11 8.09 -0.44
C GLY A 285 -23.58 8.27 -0.67
N THR A 286 -23.90 8.87 -1.80
CA THR A 286 -25.25 9.12 -2.28
C THR A 286 -25.44 8.49 -3.66
N GLN A 287 -26.69 8.15 -3.96
CA GLN A 287 -27.08 7.57 -5.23
C GLN A 287 -28.37 8.19 -5.75
N LEU A 288 -28.51 8.24 -7.06
CA LEU A 288 -29.69 8.74 -7.76
C LEU A 288 -30.10 7.72 -8.82
N TYR A 289 -31.32 7.19 -8.70
CA TYR A 289 -31.94 6.34 -9.70
C TYR A 289 -32.68 7.21 -10.71
N VAL A 290 -32.41 7.01 -11.99
CA VAL A 290 -33.04 7.71 -13.11
C VAL A 290 -33.69 6.69 -14.03
N GLY A 291 -34.99 6.47 -13.83
CA GLY A 291 -35.67 5.32 -14.39
C GLY A 291 -35.32 4.03 -13.64
N LYS A 292 -35.92 2.91 -14.05
CA LYS A 292 -35.71 1.61 -13.39
C LYS A 292 -34.32 1.01 -13.63
N HIS A 293 -33.64 1.47 -14.68
CA HIS A 293 -32.43 0.85 -15.19
C HIS A 293 -31.15 1.64 -14.94
N ASN A 294 -31.20 2.91 -14.48
CA ASN A 294 -29.99 3.72 -14.36
C ASN A 294 -29.80 4.18 -12.93
N ARG A 295 -28.58 4.03 -12.42
CA ARG A 295 -28.16 4.60 -11.15
C ARG A 295 -26.87 5.40 -11.33
N LEU A 296 -26.91 6.65 -10.88
CA LEU A 296 -25.74 7.47 -10.66
C LEU A 296 -25.32 7.37 -9.19
N THR A 297 -24.03 7.34 -8.91
CA THR A 297 -23.49 7.17 -7.57
C THR A 297 -22.37 8.18 -7.34
N LEU A 298 -22.41 8.89 -6.23
CA LEU A 298 -21.32 9.73 -5.76
C LEU A 298 -20.87 9.18 -4.41
N GLY A 299 -19.60 8.86 -4.25
CA GLY A 299 -19.16 8.20 -3.02
C GLY A 299 -17.73 8.46 -2.65
N TRP A 300 -17.40 7.97 -1.46
CA TRP A 300 -16.09 8.02 -0.86
C TRP A 300 -15.73 6.63 -0.34
N LYS A 301 -14.60 6.11 -0.80
CA LYS A 301 -13.95 4.88 -0.35
C LYS A 301 -12.85 5.22 0.64
N PHE A 302 -12.85 4.53 1.78
CA PHE A 302 -11.83 4.63 2.83
C PHE A 302 -11.13 3.28 2.95
N PRO A 303 -9.97 3.10 2.31
CA PRO A 303 -9.14 1.93 2.50
C PRO A 303 -8.61 1.84 3.94
N CYS A 304 -8.71 0.68 4.56
CA CYS A 304 -8.27 0.45 5.94
C CYS A 304 -7.24 -0.68 6.03
N TYR A 305 -6.29 -0.68 5.08
CA TYR A 305 -5.26 -1.72 5.00
C TYR A 305 -3.94 -1.14 4.56
N LYS A 306 -2.90 -1.97 4.70
CA LYS A 306 -1.54 -1.67 4.26
C LYS A 306 -1.04 -2.87 3.48
N PHE A 307 -0.31 -2.62 2.40
CA PHE A 307 0.40 -3.67 1.69
C PHE A 307 1.90 -3.47 1.83
N SER A 308 2.63 -4.57 1.85
CA SER A 308 4.06 -4.55 2.11
C SER A 308 4.81 -5.47 1.15
N ALA A 309 6.07 -5.16 0.92
CA ALA A 309 6.98 -5.99 0.15
C ALA A 309 8.33 -6.05 0.83
N GLN A 310 9.02 -7.16 0.68
CA GLN A 310 10.40 -7.31 1.14
C GLN A 310 11.25 -7.84 0.00
N ASN A 311 12.36 -7.15 -0.25
CA ASN A 311 13.35 -7.56 -1.22
C ASN A 311 14.70 -7.73 -0.54
N TRP A 312 15.44 -8.74 -0.97
CA TRP A 312 16.76 -9.07 -0.44
C TRP A 312 17.77 -9.01 -1.57
N TYR A 313 18.87 -8.30 -1.35
CA TYR A 313 19.93 -8.14 -2.33
C TYR A 313 21.27 -8.47 -1.72
N ASN A 314 22.11 -9.19 -2.45
CA ASN A 314 23.48 -9.46 -2.04
C ASN A 314 24.37 -8.27 -2.45
N TYR A 315 25.16 -7.74 -1.50
CA TYR A 315 26.14 -6.69 -1.78
C TYR A 315 27.42 -7.20 -2.46
N GLY A 316 27.51 -8.51 -2.73
CA GLY A 316 28.39 -9.03 -3.80
C GLY A 316 29.86 -9.13 -3.43
N ASN A 317 30.19 -9.53 -2.20
CA ASN A 317 31.54 -10.02 -1.91
C ASN A 317 31.62 -11.53 -2.12
N SER A 318 32.70 -12.00 -2.75
CA SER A 318 33.02 -13.43 -2.90
C SER A 318 33.51 -14.04 -1.60
N ASN A 319 33.97 -13.22 -0.64
CA ASN A 319 34.43 -13.67 0.66
C ASN A 319 33.24 -13.94 1.59
N PRO A 320 33.04 -15.19 2.07
CA PRO A 320 31.93 -15.55 2.95
C PRO A 320 31.88 -14.72 4.25
N GLY A 321 33.04 -14.32 4.78
CA GLY A 321 33.14 -13.58 6.04
C GLY A 321 32.73 -12.11 5.93
N THR A 322 32.61 -11.56 4.71
CA THR A 322 32.20 -10.18 4.44
C THR A 322 30.97 -10.09 3.55
N GLN A 323 30.33 -11.23 3.29
CA GLN A 323 29.13 -11.27 2.47
C GLN A 323 27.96 -10.63 3.22
N GLN A 324 27.50 -9.49 2.69
CA GLN A 324 26.40 -8.71 3.25
C GLN A 324 25.14 -8.83 2.39
N THR A 325 23.99 -8.89 3.05
CA THR A 325 22.68 -8.85 2.43
C THR A 325 21.95 -7.58 2.84
N LEU A 326 21.46 -6.83 1.86
CA LEU A 326 20.55 -5.71 2.03
C LEU A 326 19.11 -6.19 2.05
N LYS A 327 18.43 -6.00 3.18
CA LYS A 327 16.99 -6.08 3.27
C LYS A 327 16.39 -4.72 2.93
N GLN A 328 15.42 -4.71 2.02
CA GLN A 328 14.60 -3.55 1.73
C GLN A 328 13.15 -3.89 2.04
N THR A 329 12.52 -3.12 2.93
CA THR A 329 11.13 -3.32 3.34
C THR A 329 10.30 -2.13 2.89
N LEU A 330 9.22 -2.39 2.19
CA LEU A 330 8.27 -1.39 1.73
C LEU A 330 6.96 -1.59 2.46
N SER A 331 6.32 -0.50 2.86
CA SER A 331 4.94 -0.48 3.32
C SER A 331 4.21 0.67 2.64
N ILE A 332 3.06 0.41 2.04
CA ILE A 332 2.23 1.41 1.38
C ILE A 332 0.82 1.35 1.98
N THR A 333 0.25 2.52 2.26
CA THR A 333 -1.12 2.71 2.74
C THR A 333 -1.87 3.52 1.68
N PRO A 334 -2.88 2.96 1.01
CA PRO A 334 -3.75 3.71 0.13
C PRO A 334 -4.58 4.72 0.93
N LEU A 335 -4.67 5.95 0.44
CA LEU A 335 -5.52 6.97 1.02
C LEU A 335 -6.94 6.89 0.44
N SER A 336 -7.83 7.70 0.98
CA SER A 336 -9.23 7.68 0.59
C SER A 336 -9.43 8.16 -0.87
N GLN A 337 -10.51 7.70 -1.49
CA GLN A 337 -10.81 7.93 -2.90
C GLN A 337 -12.25 8.42 -3.05
N PHE A 338 -12.41 9.58 -3.66
CA PHE A 338 -13.72 10.07 -4.09
C PHE A 338 -14.06 9.45 -5.44
N PHE A 339 -15.32 9.11 -5.69
CA PHE A 339 -15.72 8.53 -6.97
C PHE A 339 -17.11 8.98 -7.44
N LEU A 340 -17.25 9.09 -8.75
CA LEU A 340 -18.52 9.20 -9.48
C LEU A 340 -18.72 7.92 -10.28
N GLY A 341 -19.88 7.31 -10.18
CA GLY A 341 -20.21 6.05 -10.83
C GLY A 341 -21.55 6.10 -11.56
N TYR A 342 -21.63 5.27 -12.60
CA TYR A 342 -22.85 4.94 -13.32
C TYR A 342 -23.02 3.43 -13.33
N ALA A 343 -24.24 2.96 -13.09
CA ALA A 343 -24.62 1.56 -13.21
C ALA A 343 -25.93 1.42 -14.00
N TYR A 344 -25.96 0.38 -14.84
CA TYR A 344 -27.15 -0.11 -15.51
C TYR A 344 -27.69 -1.34 -14.77
N LEU A 345 -28.98 -1.32 -14.43
CA LEU A 345 -29.72 -2.40 -13.76
C LEU A 345 -30.56 -3.13 -14.81
N PHE A 346 -30.46 -4.46 -14.86
CA PHE A 346 -31.16 -5.32 -15.82
C PHE A 346 -32.56 -5.69 -15.36
#